data_AF-A0A9J5X2B9-F1
#
_entry.id   AF-A0A9J5X2B9-F1
#
_cell.length_a   1.000
_cell.length_b   1.000
_cell.length_c   1.000
_cell.angle_alpha   90.00
_cell.angle_beta   90.00
_cell.angle_gamma   90.00
#
_symmetry.space_group_name_H-M   'P 1'
#
loop_
_entity.id
_entity.type
_entity.pdbx_description
1 polymer ?
#
loop_
_entity_poly.entity_id
_entity_poly.type
_entity_poly.pdbx_seq_one_letter_code
_entity_poly.pdbx_strand_id
1 'polypeptide(L)'
;MANFSKEELEVVVVGAGPSGIAISACLNKLGIKNIVLEKEDCCAYLWKKKTYDRLHLHLSKKICSLPFMPHATSSPKYLSKNEFIQYLDEYVEHFNIKPKFQTCVELAFYNSEENKWNVKSRNVASGEMELYACDFLILVTGENNEGYIPNVVGIENFKGNIIHSSDYKSGEQYKDKKVLVIGSGNSGMEIAFDLSNYGSHTSIVIRSPIHVVTREMVHIGMVLLKYLPISLVDTMIAKFAKFKFGNLEKFGIPQRKKVHFQLKSQKVLPGISEIKEHTVMFENGEERQFDAIIFATGYKNVATKWLKDYSSIFLDDGTLKNEFPNHWKGENGLYCAGFSKRGLAGISMDAITIVDDIKTIRGDKI
;
A
#
# COMPACT_ATOMS: atom_id res chain seq x y z
N MET A 1 -3.89 35.25 22.26
CA MET A 1 -3.87 34.01 21.45
C MET A 1 -3.25 34.38 20.13
N ALA A 2 -2.18 33.72 19.68
CA ALA A 2 -1.58 34.03 18.40
C ALA A 2 -2.62 33.78 17.29
N ASN A 3 -2.93 34.82 16.50
CA ASN A 3 -3.76 34.71 15.30
C ASN A 3 -2.95 33.92 14.26
N PHE A 4 -3.07 32.59 14.30
CA PHE A 4 -2.60 31.77 13.18
C PHE A 4 -3.53 32.08 12.00
N SER A 5 -3.00 32.68 10.94
CA SER A 5 -3.76 32.91 9.71
C SER A 5 -4.17 31.56 9.13
N LYS A 6 -5.49 31.35 9.00
CA LYS A 6 -6.06 30.16 8.39
C LYS A 6 -6.11 30.35 6.87
N GLU A 7 -5.45 29.50 6.11
CA GLU A 7 -5.47 29.55 4.65
C GLU A 7 -6.75 28.89 4.12
N GLU A 8 -7.55 29.61 3.33
CA GLU A 8 -8.76 29.05 2.71
C GLU A 8 -8.46 28.49 1.33
N LEU A 9 -8.83 27.23 1.14
CA LEU A 9 -8.65 26.48 -0.10
C LEU A 9 -9.92 25.75 -0.46
N GLU A 10 -10.07 25.38 -1.72
CA GLU A 10 -11.23 24.61 -2.13
C GLU A 10 -11.04 23.12 -1.82
N VAL A 11 -9.87 22.57 -2.17
CA VAL A 11 -9.54 21.16 -1.95
C VAL A 11 -8.21 21.01 -1.21
N VAL A 12 -8.20 20.24 -0.12
CA VAL A 12 -6.98 19.76 0.54
C VAL A 12 -6.82 18.26 0.28
N VAL A 13 -5.68 17.89 -0.27
CA VAL A 13 -5.28 16.50 -0.54
C VAL A 13 -4.18 16.09 0.44
N VAL A 14 -4.40 15.02 1.22
CA VAL A 14 -3.46 14.59 2.26
C VAL A 14 -2.66 13.37 1.80
N GLY A 15 -1.43 13.61 1.35
CA GLY A 15 -0.46 12.64 0.86
C GLY A 15 -0.10 12.85 -0.62
N ALA A 16 1.19 12.76 -0.97
CA ALA A 16 1.72 12.86 -2.34
C ALA A 16 2.21 11.50 -2.88
N GLY A 17 1.55 10.40 -2.47
CA GLY A 17 1.68 9.10 -3.14
C GLY A 17 1.03 9.10 -4.53
N PRO A 18 1.05 7.96 -5.26
CA PRO A 18 0.41 7.84 -6.57
C PRO A 18 -1.06 8.30 -6.60
N SER A 19 -1.82 8.06 -5.53
CA SER A 19 -3.21 8.54 -5.40
C SER A 19 -3.31 10.06 -5.34
N GLY A 20 -2.48 10.72 -4.53
CA GLY A 20 -2.53 12.16 -4.35
C GLY A 20 -2.12 12.92 -5.60
N ILE A 21 -1.06 12.48 -6.27
CA ILE A 21 -0.63 13.11 -7.53
C ILE A 21 -1.67 12.87 -8.64
N ALA A 22 -2.30 11.68 -8.70
CA ALA A 22 -3.37 11.43 -9.67
C ALA A 22 -4.60 12.33 -9.45
N ILE A 23 -5.01 12.51 -8.20
CA ILE A 23 -6.12 13.41 -7.84
C ILE A 23 -5.76 14.86 -8.17
N SER A 24 -4.57 15.32 -7.78
CA SER A 24 -4.12 16.70 -8.08
C SER A 24 -4.05 16.96 -9.59
N ALA A 25 -3.60 16.00 -10.40
CA ALA A 25 -3.65 16.11 -11.86
C ALA A 25 -5.08 16.25 -12.40
N CYS A 26 -6.02 15.44 -11.91
CA CYS A 26 -7.44 15.55 -12.26
C CYS A 26 -8.03 16.92 -11.88
N LEU A 27 -7.76 17.40 -10.66
CA LEU A 27 -8.21 18.71 -10.18
C LEU A 27 -7.60 19.86 -11.01
N ASN A 28 -6.29 19.82 -11.28
CA ASN A 28 -5.58 20.82 -12.09
C ASN A 28 -6.16 20.92 -13.51
N LYS A 29 -6.52 19.79 -14.11
CA LYS A 29 -7.11 19.75 -15.46
C LYS A 29 -8.49 20.42 -15.53
N LEU A 30 -9.23 20.44 -14.41
CA LEU A 30 -10.49 21.14 -14.26
C LEU A 30 -10.33 22.57 -13.72
N GLY A 31 -9.10 23.03 -13.46
CA GLY A 31 -8.85 24.35 -12.86
C GLY A 31 -9.29 24.47 -11.40
N ILE A 32 -9.48 23.34 -10.70
CA ILE A 32 -9.91 23.31 -9.29
C ILE A 32 -8.70 23.58 -8.40
N LYS A 33 -8.77 24.63 -7.57
CA LYS A 33 -7.67 25.02 -6.69
C LYS A 33 -7.47 23.96 -5.60
N ASN A 34 -6.26 23.42 -5.51
CA ASN A 34 -5.94 22.38 -4.56
C ASN A 34 -4.54 22.56 -3.98
N ILE A 35 -4.35 22.04 -2.77
CA ILE A 35 -3.02 21.82 -2.19
C ILE A 35 -2.84 20.34 -1.88
N VAL A 36 -1.64 19.82 -2.13
CA VAL A 36 -1.23 18.48 -1.69
C VAL A 36 -0.29 18.64 -0.51
N LEU A 37 -0.69 18.15 0.67
CA LEU A 37 0.15 18.15 1.88
C LEU A 37 0.87 16.80 1.99
N GLU A 38 2.20 16.82 2.01
CA GLU A 38 3.03 15.60 2.13
C GLU A 38 3.94 15.72 3.34
N LYS A 39 3.93 14.70 4.21
CA LYS A 39 4.75 14.71 5.43
C LYS A 39 6.23 14.53 5.11
N GLU A 40 6.55 13.83 4.02
CA GLU A 40 7.91 13.49 3.61
C GLU A 40 8.52 14.58 2.71
N ASP A 41 9.78 14.39 2.33
CA ASP A 41 10.57 15.31 1.52
C ASP A 41 10.37 15.15 -0.01
N CYS A 42 9.56 14.19 -0.45
CA CYS A 42 9.37 13.89 -1.86
C CYS A 42 8.04 13.18 -2.19
N CYS A 43 7.59 13.33 -3.44
CA CYS A 43 6.48 12.55 -3.98
C CYS A 43 6.81 11.06 -3.99
N ALA A 44 5.77 10.23 -3.80
CA ALA A 44 5.86 8.78 -3.85
C ALA A 44 6.97 8.20 -2.95
N TYR A 45 7.17 8.79 -1.77
CA TYR A 45 8.19 8.41 -0.80
C TYR A 45 8.29 6.89 -0.57
N LEU A 46 7.16 6.19 -0.43
CA LEU A 46 7.14 4.74 -0.24
C LEU A 46 7.88 3.99 -1.38
N TRP A 47 7.65 4.42 -2.63
CA TRP A 47 8.29 3.85 -3.82
C TRP A 47 9.77 4.20 -3.87
N LYS A 48 10.11 5.47 -3.63
CA LYS A 48 11.49 5.97 -3.71
C LYS A 48 12.38 5.45 -2.58
N LYS A 49 11.89 5.47 -1.34
CA LYS A 49 12.71 5.32 -0.13
C LYS A 49 12.44 4.05 0.66
N LYS A 50 11.26 3.42 0.56
CA LYS A 50 10.92 2.23 1.37
C LYS A 50 10.91 0.92 0.58
N THR A 51 10.65 0.96 -0.72
CA THR A 51 10.57 -0.27 -1.51
C THR A 51 11.94 -0.91 -1.77
N TYR A 52 11.98 -2.24 -1.79
CA TYR A 52 13.17 -3.05 -2.10
C TYR A 52 13.58 -2.95 -3.57
N ASP A 53 14.86 -3.20 -3.86
CA ASP A 53 15.46 -2.76 -5.13
C ASP A 53 15.05 -3.60 -6.33
N ARG A 54 14.87 -4.91 -6.14
CA ARG A 54 14.45 -5.82 -7.21
C ARG A 54 12.98 -5.69 -7.63
N LEU A 55 12.21 -4.81 -6.99
CA LEU A 55 10.77 -4.71 -7.23
C LEU A 55 10.49 -4.50 -8.71
N HIS A 56 9.57 -5.33 -9.22
CA HIS A 56 8.93 -5.14 -10.51
C HIS A 56 7.42 -5.12 -10.31
N LEU A 57 6.73 -4.30 -11.10
CA LEU A 57 5.27 -4.33 -11.14
C LEU A 57 4.79 -5.71 -11.58
N HIS A 58 3.85 -6.26 -10.83
CA HIS A 58 3.22 -7.54 -11.14
C HIS A 58 2.07 -7.40 -12.16
N LEU A 59 1.61 -6.18 -12.40
CA LEU A 59 0.62 -5.82 -13.40
C LEU A 59 1.27 -5.14 -14.61
N SER A 60 0.62 -5.27 -15.77
CA SER A 60 1.14 -4.68 -17.00
C SER A 60 1.08 -3.15 -16.98
N LYS A 61 2.00 -2.47 -17.67
CA LYS A 61 2.04 -1.00 -17.79
C LYS A 61 0.68 -0.35 -18.10
N LYS A 62 -0.12 -0.96 -18.97
CA LYS A 62 -1.47 -0.46 -19.33
C LYS A 62 -2.43 -0.35 -18.12
N ILE A 63 -2.30 -1.24 -17.15
CA ILE A 63 -3.13 -1.27 -15.93
C ILE A 63 -2.57 -0.29 -14.87
N CYS A 64 -1.27 0.00 -14.94
CA CYS A 64 -0.55 0.84 -13.98
C CYS A 64 -0.39 2.30 -14.43
N SER A 65 -1.17 2.76 -15.42
CA SER A 65 -1.16 4.16 -15.86
C SER A 65 -2.05 5.00 -14.94
N LEU A 66 -1.54 6.14 -14.48
CA LEU A 66 -2.31 7.19 -13.84
C LEU A 66 -3.16 7.95 -14.88
N PRO A 67 -4.22 8.67 -14.44
CA PRO A 67 -5.12 9.37 -15.34
C PRO A 67 -4.39 10.28 -16.32
N PHE A 68 -4.84 10.29 -17.57
CA PHE A 68 -4.37 11.15 -18.67
C PHE A 68 -2.95 10.92 -19.18
N MET A 69 -2.13 10.05 -18.56
CA MET A 69 -0.76 9.81 -19.00
C MET A 69 -0.43 8.32 -19.08
N PRO A 70 -0.59 7.68 -20.25
CA PRO A 70 -0.17 6.28 -20.42
C PRO A 70 1.35 6.14 -20.37
N HIS A 71 1.83 4.96 -19.99
CA HIS A 71 3.25 4.62 -20.12
C HIS A 71 3.70 4.62 -21.59
N ALA A 72 4.96 5.00 -21.85
CA ALA A 72 5.51 5.03 -23.20
C ALA A 72 5.40 3.67 -23.91
N THR A 73 5.24 3.70 -25.24
CA THR A 73 5.08 2.49 -26.05
C THR A 73 6.32 1.58 -25.98
N SER A 74 7.51 2.18 -25.86
CA SER A 74 8.81 1.52 -25.71
C SER A 74 9.03 0.85 -24.35
N SER A 75 8.32 1.25 -23.29
CA SER A 75 8.52 0.67 -21.95
C SER A 75 8.19 -0.83 -21.91
N PRO A 76 8.85 -1.63 -21.05
CA PRO A 76 8.56 -3.05 -20.95
C PRO A 76 7.13 -3.30 -20.46
N LYS A 77 6.61 -4.52 -20.71
CA LYS A 77 5.25 -4.89 -20.27
C LYS A 77 5.09 -4.78 -18.75
N TYR A 78 6.12 -5.16 -17.99
CA TYR A 78 6.18 -5.04 -16.53
C TYR A 78 7.35 -4.13 -16.18
N LEU A 79 7.07 -3.02 -15.50
CA LEU A 79 8.08 -2.02 -15.17
C LEU A 79 8.88 -2.45 -13.95
N SER A 80 10.16 -2.13 -13.95
CA SER A 80 11.00 -2.09 -12.75
C SER A 80 10.57 -0.95 -11.81
N LYS A 81 11.05 -0.99 -10.57
CA LYS A 81 10.92 0.10 -9.60
C LYS A 81 11.37 1.45 -10.17
N ASN A 82 12.54 1.48 -10.81
CA ASN A 82 13.14 2.72 -11.30
C ASN A 82 12.36 3.32 -12.46
N GLU A 83 11.93 2.49 -13.42
CA GLU A 83 11.07 2.94 -14.53
C GLU A 83 9.72 3.49 -14.03
N PHE A 84 9.15 2.86 -13.00
CA PHE A 84 7.91 3.37 -12.42
C PHE A 84 8.12 4.68 -11.64
N ILE A 85 9.21 4.81 -10.88
CA ILE A 85 9.55 6.07 -10.20
C ILE A 85 9.75 7.20 -11.21
N GLN A 86 10.49 6.94 -12.29
CA GLN A 86 10.69 7.90 -13.37
C GLN A 86 9.34 8.36 -13.96
N TYR A 87 8.43 7.42 -14.22
CA TYR A 87 7.08 7.75 -14.68
C TYR A 87 6.32 8.65 -13.69
N LEU A 88 6.44 8.44 -12.37
CA LEU A 88 5.79 9.30 -11.38
C LEU A 88 6.40 10.71 -11.33
N ASP A 89 7.72 10.82 -11.51
CA ASP A 89 8.41 12.11 -11.55
C ASP A 89 8.01 12.91 -12.80
N GLU A 90 7.98 12.27 -13.96
CA GLU A 90 7.47 12.84 -15.21
C GLU A 90 6.00 13.25 -15.08
N TYR A 91 5.19 12.48 -14.34
CA TYR A 91 3.76 12.79 -14.11
C TYR A 91 3.59 14.07 -13.28
N VAL A 92 4.37 14.20 -12.21
CA VAL A 92 4.35 15.39 -11.33
C VAL A 92 4.75 16.65 -12.12
N GLU A 93 5.79 16.54 -12.95
CA GLU A 93 6.24 17.64 -13.81
C GLU A 93 5.19 17.99 -14.87
N HIS A 94 4.68 17.00 -15.61
CA HIS A 94 3.72 17.20 -16.70
C HIS A 94 2.43 17.90 -16.27
N PHE A 95 1.91 17.56 -15.08
CA PHE A 95 0.68 18.16 -14.54
C PHE A 95 0.94 19.34 -13.58
N ASN A 96 2.18 19.83 -13.50
CA ASN A 96 2.60 20.94 -12.65
C ASN A 96 2.12 20.80 -11.20
N ILE A 97 2.25 19.59 -10.64
CA ILE A 97 1.82 19.27 -9.29
C ILE A 97 2.90 19.76 -8.33
N LYS A 98 2.54 20.60 -7.37
CA LYS A 98 3.46 21.18 -6.39
C LYS A 98 3.03 20.83 -4.96
N PRO A 99 3.35 19.64 -4.46
CA PRO A 99 3.05 19.31 -3.08
C PRO A 99 3.85 20.20 -2.12
N LYS A 100 3.22 20.53 -1.01
CA LYS A 100 3.88 21.14 0.14
C LYS A 100 4.50 20.01 0.97
N PHE A 101 5.80 19.81 0.79
CA PHE A 101 6.57 18.79 1.48
C PHE A 101 6.83 19.16 2.94
N GLN A 102 7.20 18.16 3.73
CA GLN A 102 7.46 18.29 5.15
C GLN A 102 6.27 18.88 5.92
N THR A 103 5.03 18.69 5.45
CA THR A 103 3.82 19.16 6.10
C THR A 103 3.01 17.96 6.60
N CYS A 104 3.14 17.66 7.90
CA CYS A 104 2.44 16.56 8.55
C CYS A 104 1.07 17.00 9.05
N VAL A 105 -0.01 16.43 8.53
CA VAL A 105 -1.36 16.66 9.08
C VAL A 105 -1.48 15.96 10.44
N GLU A 106 -1.77 16.74 11.48
CA GLU A 106 -1.90 16.25 12.86
C GLU A 106 -3.36 16.12 13.29
N LEU A 107 -4.25 16.91 12.71
CA LEU A 107 -5.68 16.89 13.03
C LEU A 107 -6.52 17.41 11.87
N ALA A 108 -7.60 16.71 11.53
CA ALA A 108 -8.63 17.18 10.61
C ALA A 108 -10.03 16.94 11.20
N PHE A 109 -10.90 17.93 11.13
CA PHE A 109 -12.28 17.83 11.60
C PHE A 109 -13.21 18.75 10.80
N TYR A 110 -14.48 18.37 10.70
CA TYR A 110 -15.48 19.19 10.03
C TYR A 110 -16.04 20.23 11.02
N ASN A 111 -16.05 21.50 10.64
CA ASN A 111 -16.73 22.56 11.37
C ASN A 111 -18.10 22.82 10.72
N SER A 112 -19.17 22.43 11.40
CA SER A 112 -20.56 22.63 10.93
C SER A 112 -21.01 24.08 10.93
N GLU A 113 -20.39 24.95 11.74
CA GLU A 113 -20.72 26.39 11.74
C GLU A 113 -20.16 27.09 10.50
N GLU A 114 -18.98 26.67 10.04
CA GLU A 114 -18.31 27.21 8.86
C GLU A 114 -18.66 26.45 7.57
N ASN A 115 -19.27 25.26 7.69
CA ASN A 115 -19.43 24.27 6.62
C ASN A 115 -18.11 23.94 5.89
N LYS A 116 -17.02 23.83 6.65
CA LYS A 116 -15.67 23.58 6.13
C LYS A 116 -14.91 22.57 6.97
N TRP A 117 -13.99 21.86 6.31
CA TRP A 117 -12.96 21.08 6.98
C TRP A 117 -11.85 21.99 7.51
N ASN A 118 -11.49 21.79 8.76
CA ASN A 118 -10.35 22.42 9.39
C ASN A 118 -9.20 21.41 9.46
N VAL A 119 -8.09 21.73 8.80
CA VAL A 119 -6.90 20.88 8.75
C VAL A 119 -5.76 21.59 9.46
N LYS A 120 -5.29 20.98 10.55
CA LYS A 120 -4.12 21.42 11.30
C LYS A 120 -2.94 20.55 10.92
N SER A 121 -1.87 21.20 10.48
CA SER A 121 -0.64 20.54 10.08
C SER A 121 0.58 21.20 10.70
N ARG A 122 1.66 20.43 10.82
CA ARG A 122 2.94 20.90 11.33
C ARG A 122 4.00 20.74 10.26
N ASN A 123 4.79 21.79 10.04
CA ASN A 123 6.02 21.67 9.28
C ASN A 123 7.03 20.81 10.06
N VAL A 124 7.45 19.68 9.50
CA VAL A 124 8.31 18.70 10.15
C VAL A 124 9.72 19.25 10.40
N ALA A 125 10.22 20.15 9.55
CA ALA A 125 11.55 20.72 9.68
C ALA A 125 11.60 21.93 10.62
N SER A 126 10.65 22.87 10.52
CA SER A 126 10.62 24.08 11.34
C SER A 126 9.84 23.92 12.65
N GLY A 127 8.95 22.93 12.73
CA GLY A 127 8.01 22.74 13.84
C GLY A 127 6.81 23.70 13.82
N GLU A 128 6.73 24.59 12.82
CA GLU A 128 5.68 25.61 12.70
C GLU A 128 4.32 24.99 12.43
N MET A 129 3.29 25.65 12.98
CA MET A 129 1.90 25.24 12.82
C MET A 129 1.25 25.97 11.66
N GLU A 130 0.53 25.22 10.84
CA GLU A 130 -0.22 25.72 9.70
C GLU A 130 -1.68 25.25 9.79
N LEU A 131 -2.61 26.15 9.47
CA LEU A 131 -4.04 25.90 9.53
C LEU A 131 -4.67 26.14 8.16
N TYR A 132 -5.45 25.18 7.70
CA TYR A 132 -6.20 25.26 6.45
C TYR A 132 -7.70 25.11 6.70
N ALA A 133 -8.51 25.82 5.92
CA ALA A 133 -9.96 25.62 5.79
C ALA A 133 -10.25 25.13 4.37
N CYS A 134 -11.03 24.08 4.19
CA CYS A 134 -11.44 23.67 2.85
C CYS A 134 -12.85 23.10 2.73
N ASP A 135 -13.41 23.19 1.52
CA ASP A 135 -14.73 22.66 1.21
C ASP A 135 -14.67 21.13 1.05
N PHE A 136 -13.59 20.63 0.43
CA PHE A 136 -13.37 19.20 0.20
C PHE A 136 -12.04 18.73 0.80
N LEU A 137 -12.09 17.61 1.52
CA LEU A 137 -10.92 16.95 2.11
C LEU A 137 -10.73 15.57 1.49
N ILE A 138 -9.58 15.32 0.87
CA ILE A 138 -9.29 14.07 0.19
C ILE A 138 -8.14 13.33 0.88
N LEU A 139 -8.43 12.14 1.43
CA LEU A 139 -7.47 11.28 2.09
C LEU A 139 -6.81 10.32 1.10
N VAL A 140 -5.49 10.45 0.96
CA VAL A 140 -4.66 9.64 0.05
C VAL A 140 -3.36 9.18 0.72
N THR A 141 -3.42 8.99 2.03
CA THR A 141 -2.29 8.49 2.84
C THR A 141 -1.95 7.02 2.59
N GLY A 142 -2.83 6.30 1.87
CA GLY A 142 -2.67 4.91 1.45
C GLY A 142 -2.83 3.89 2.57
N GLU A 143 -3.06 2.64 2.19
CA GLU A 143 -3.17 1.51 3.13
C GLU A 143 -1.81 1.10 3.74
N ASN A 144 -0.71 1.41 3.03
CA ASN A 144 0.65 0.95 3.37
C ASN A 144 1.48 2.04 4.06
N ASN A 145 1.01 2.55 5.19
CA ASN A 145 1.70 3.64 5.90
C ASN A 145 2.66 3.11 6.98
N GLU A 146 2.12 2.54 8.06
CA GLU A 146 2.92 2.08 9.19
C GLU A 146 3.12 0.56 9.12
N GLY A 147 4.37 0.09 9.08
CA GLY A 147 4.68 -1.33 9.07
C GLY A 147 4.14 -2.03 10.31
N TYR A 148 3.46 -3.16 10.13
CA TYR A 148 2.86 -3.88 11.25
C TYR A 148 3.78 -5.01 11.72
N ILE A 149 4.43 -4.83 12.87
CA ILE A 149 5.09 -5.94 13.59
C ILE A 149 4.13 -6.40 14.69
N PRO A 150 3.60 -7.63 14.64
CA PRO A 150 2.72 -8.16 15.69
C PRO A 150 3.50 -8.35 16.99
N ASN A 151 2.80 -8.24 18.12
CA ASN A 151 3.39 -8.60 19.40
C ASN A 151 3.59 -10.12 19.44
N VAL A 152 4.83 -10.57 19.56
CA VAL A 152 5.21 -11.98 19.67
C VAL A 152 5.95 -12.15 20.99
N VAL A 153 5.58 -13.16 21.76
CA VAL A 153 6.18 -13.42 23.08
C VAL A 153 7.69 -13.57 22.93
N GLY A 154 8.46 -12.76 23.68
CA GLY A 154 9.92 -12.82 23.74
C GLY A 154 10.63 -12.18 22.54
N ILE A 155 9.93 -11.47 21.65
CA ILE A 155 10.53 -10.78 20.49
C ILE A 155 11.66 -9.81 20.90
N GLU A 156 11.52 -9.15 22.04
CA GLU A 156 12.50 -8.23 22.64
C GLU A 156 13.79 -8.91 23.09
N ASN A 157 13.76 -10.22 23.31
CA ASN A 157 14.93 -10.99 23.74
C ASN A 157 15.80 -11.43 22.56
N PHE A 158 15.30 -11.30 21.32
CA PHE A 158 16.04 -11.70 20.14
C PHE A 158 17.30 -10.84 19.97
N LYS A 159 18.45 -11.49 19.80
CA LYS A 159 19.76 -10.86 19.68
C LYS A 159 20.19 -10.64 18.22
N GLY A 160 19.49 -11.25 17.27
CA GLY A 160 19.68 -11.01 15.84
C GLY A 160 18.96 -9.76 15.34
N ASN A 161 19.02 -9.53 14.02
CA ASN A 161 18.39 -8.37 13.41
C ASN A 161 16.88 -8.59 13.19
N ILE A 162 16.04 -7.67 13.65
CA ILE A 162 14.59 -7.66 13.36
C ILE A 162 14.27 -6.44 12.51
N ILE A 163 13.66 -6.65 11.34
CA ILE A 163 13.16 -5.58 10.50
C ILE A 163 11.73 -5.86 10.02
N HIS A 164 11.00 -4.79 9.68
CA HIS A 164 9.81 -4.90 8.85
C HIS A 164 10.19 -4.89 7.36
N SER A 165 9.32 -5.45 6.51
CA SER A 165 9.51 -5.49 5.06
C SER A 165 9.73 -4.12 4.40
N SER A 166 9.27 -3.03 5.03
CA SER A 166 9.50 -1.65 4.58
C SER A 166 10.95 -1.20 4.68
N ASP A 167 11.76 -1.84 5.50
CA ASP A 167 13.17 -1.49 5.70
C ASP A 167 14.12 -2.48 5.00
N TYR A 168 13.55 -3.50 4.33
CA TYR A 168 14.31 -4.41 3.48
C TYR A 168 14.67 -3.75 2.14
N LYS A 169 15.92 -3.93 1.69
CA LYS A 169 16.42 -3.41 0.40
C LYS A 169 16.87 -4.49 -0.56
N SER A 170 17.75 -5.36 -0.11
CA SER A 170 18.37 -6.41 -0.89
C SER A 170 18.74 -7.59 0.02
N GLY A 171 18.76 -8.79 -0.57
CA GLY A 171 19.23 -10.01 0.08
C GLY A 171 20.75 -10.04 0.32
N GLU A 172 21.51 -9.14 -0.31
CA GLU A 172 22.98 -9.13 -0.26
C GLU A 172 23.55 -9.15 1.16
N GLN A 173 23.00 -8.33 2.06
CA GLN A 173 23.45 -8.24 3.47
C GLN A 173 23.14 -9.50 4.32
N TYR A 174 22.43 -10.47 3.74
CA TYR A 174 22.00 -11.70 4.39
C TYR A 174 22.66 -12.96 3.83
N LYS A 175 23.64 -12.80 2.92
CA LYS A 175 24.41 -13.93 2.39
C LYS A 175 24.92 -14.84 3.51
N ASP A 176 24.72 -16.15 3.32
CA ASP A 176 25.08 -17.23 4.25
C ASP A 176 24.39 -17.18 5.64
N LYS A 177 23.46 -16.24 5.88
CA LYS A 177 22.70 -16.12 7.13
C LYS A 177 21.43 -16.96 7.12
N LYS A 178 21.00 -17.42 8.29
CA LYS A 178 19.70 -18.03 8.54
C LYS A 178 18.66 -16.93 8.73
N VAL A 179 17.76 -16.75 7.77
CA VAL A 179 16.76 -15.68 7.79
C VAL A 179 15.35 -16.24 7.85
N LEU A 180 14.56 -15.77 8.81
CA LEU A 180 13.14 -16.09 8.93
C LEU A 180 12.30 -14.95 8.34
N VAL A 181 11.51 -15.23 7.30
CA VAL A 181 10.51 -14.30 6.77
C VAL A 181 9.14 -14.65 7.36
N ILE A 182 8.48 -13.70 7.98
CA ILE A 182 7.16 -13.90 8.60
C ILE A 182 6.09 -13.27 7.71
N GLY A 183 5.22 -14.11 7.14
CA GLY A 183 4.14 -13.66 6.26
C GLY A 183 4.37 -14.04 4.81
N SER A 184 3.28 -14.39 4.12
CA SER A 184 3.27 -14.95 2.77
C SER A 184 2.53 -14.08 1.75
N GLY A 185 2.36 -12.78 2.05
CA GLY A 185 1.92 -11.81 1.06
C GLY A 185 2.97 -11.62 -0.04
N ASN A 186 2.64 -10.81 -1.06
CA ASN A 186 3.54 -10.55 -2.19
C ASN A 186 4.95 -10.14 -1.74
N SER A 187 5.05 -9.22 -0.77
CA SER A 187 6.35 -8.81 -0.21
C SER A 187 7.10 -9.95 0.46
N GLY A 188 6.43 -10.79 1.26
CA GLY A 188 7.08 -11.91 1.96
C GLY A 188 7.63 -12.96 0.98
N MET A 189 6.86 -13.29 -0.06
CA MET A 189 7.32 -14.22 -1.10
C MET A 189 8.49 -13.64 -1.91
N GLU A 190 8.43 -12.37 -2.31
CA GLU A 190 9.51 -11.73 -3.07
C GLU A 190 10.79 -11.55 -2.23
N ILE A 191 10.67 -11.20 -0.96
CA ILE A 191 11.81 -11.09 -0.04
C ILE A 191 12.43 -12.48 0.18
N ALA A 192 11.62 -13.51 0.44
CA ALA A 192 12.12 -14.86 0.62
C ALA A 192 12.84 -15.39 -0.64
N PHE A 193 12.31 -15.07 -1.82
CA PHE A 193 12.93 -15.41 -3.09
C PHE A 193 14.25 -14.66 -3.30
N ASP A 194 14.32 -13.38 -2.95
CA ASP A 194 15.55 -12.59 -3.08
C ASP A 194 16.67 -13.09 -2.16
N LEU A 195 16.35 -13.29 -0.89
CA LEU A 195 17.28 -13.85 0.09
C LEU A 195 17.89 -15.17 -0.39
N SER A 196 17.05 -16.06 -0.94
CA SER A 196 17.50 -17.33 -1.50
C SER A 196 18.44 -17.16 -2.70
N ASN A 197 18.20 -16.16 -3.56
CA ASN A 197 19.07 -15.86 -4.71
C ASN A 197 20.43 -15.31 -4.27
N TYR A 198 20.49 -14.61 -3.15
CA TYR A 198 21.73 -14.12 -2.53
C TYR A 198 22.43 -15.15 -1.62
N GLY A 199 21.96 -16.41 -1.59
CA GLY A 199 22.59 -17.48 -0.83
C GLY A 199 22.26 -17.50 0.67
N SER A 200 21.19 -16.81 1.10
CA SER A 200 20.71 -16.92 2.49
C SER A 200 20.03 -18.28 2.73
N HIS A 201 20.14 -18.81 3.94
CA HIS A 201 19.36 -19.96 4.40
C HIS A 201 17.96 -19.50 4.84
N THR A 202 17.06 -19.35 3.87
CA THR A 202 15.73 -18.74 4.10
C THR A 202 14.68 -19.75 4.56
N SER A 203 13.96 -19.39 5.63
CA SER A 203 12.69 -20.02 6.02
C SER A 203 11.56 -19.00 5.96
N ILE A 204 10.33 -19.46 5.69
CA ILE A 204 9.14 -18.59 5.61
C ILE A 204 8.00 -19.13 6.47
N VAL A 205 7.36 -18.27 7.27
CA VAL A 205 6.17 -18.62 8.04
C VAL A 205 4.91 -18.33 7.23
N ILE A 206 4.09 -19.37 7.01
CA ILE A 206 2.83 -19.29 6.28
C ILE A 206 1.71 -19.83 7.19
N ARG A 207 0.90 -18.95 7.78
CA ARG A 207 -0.20 -19.36 8.67
C ARG A 207 -1.47 -19.75 7.93
N SER A 208 -1.73 -19.13 6.79
CA SER A 208 -3.00 -19.25 6.06
C SER A 208 -2.78 -19.71 4.63
N PRO A 209 -3.75 -20.44 4.03
CA PRO A 209 -3.68 -20.81 2.62
C PRO A 209 -3.50 -19.60 1.70
N ILE A 210 -2.65 -19.75 0.68
CA ILE A 210 -2.43 -18.73 -0.35
C ILE A 210 -2.70 -19.30 -1.74
N HIS A 211 -3.13 -18.42 -2.65
CA HIS A 211 -3.20 -18.73 -4.07
C HIS A 211 -1.92 -18.26 -4.77
N VAL A 212 -1.18 -19.21 -5.35
CA VAL A 212 -0.02 -18.89 -6.19
C VAL A 212 -0.51 -18.81 -7.64
N VAL A 213 -0.34 -17.64 -8.25
CA VAL A 213 -0.73 -17.36 -9.64
C VAL A 213 0.43 -16.67 -10.37
N THR A 214 0.56 -16.95 -11.67
CA THR A 214 1.56 -16.24 -12.50
C THR A 214 1.08 -14.85 -12.89
N ARG A 215 1.99 -13.94 -13.25
CA ARG A 215 1.65 -12.60 -13.78
C ARG A 215 0.72 -12.67 -15.00
N GLU A 216 0.89 -13.68 -15.85
CA GLU A 216 0.02 -13.91 -17.00
C GLU A 216 -1.41 -14.26 -16.61
N MET A 217 -1.58 -15.09 -15.58
CA MET A 217 -2.90 -15.45 -15.08
C MET A 217 -3.61 -14.26 -14.45
N VAL A 218 -2.87 -13.44 -13.70
CA VAL A 218 -3.40 -12.18 -13.16
C VAL A 218 -3.84 -11.26 -14.30
N HIS A 219 -3.03 -11.12 -15.35
CA HIS A 219 -3.37 -10.32 -16.52
C HIS A 219 -4.66 -10.81 -17.20
N ILE A 220 -4.79 -12.12 -17.44
CA ILE A 220 -6.00 -12.73 -18.01
C ILE A 220 -7.21 -12.46 -17.10
N GLY A 221 -7.08 -12.69 -15.79
CA GLY A 221 -8.13 -12.41 -14.81
C GLY A 221 -8.60 -10.96 -14.86
N MET A 222 -7.66 -10.00 -14.89
CA MET A 222 -7.97 -8.57 -14.99
C MET A 222 -8.70 -8.20 -16.29
N VAL A 223 -8.42 -8.89 -17.40
CA VAL A 223 -9.16 -8.71 -18.66
C VAL A 223 -10.57 -9.29 -18.55
N LEU A 224 -10.71 -10.50 -18.00
CA LEU A 224 -12.00 -11.16 -17.84
C LEU A 224 -12.94 -10.41 -16.89
N LEU A 225 -12.42 -9.76 -15.84
CA LEU A 225 -13.20 -8.95 -14.90
C LEU A 225 -13.91 -7.75 -15.56
N LYS A 226 -13.56 -7.39 -16.80
CA LYS A 226 -14.31 -6.37 -17.57
C LYS A 226 -15.64 -6.88 -18.12
N TYR A 227 -15.78 -8.20 -18.24
CA TYR A 227 -16.90 -8.84 -18.93
C TYR A 227 -17.65 -9.84 -18.07
N LEU A 228 -17.02 -10.36 -17.01
CA LEU A 228 -17.55 -11.43 -16.17
C LEU A 228 -17.55 -11.06 -14.68
N PRO A 229 -18.50 -11.59 -13.89
CA PRO A 229 -18.52 -11.42 -12.43
C PRO A 229 -17.26 -11.99 -11.76
N ILE A 230 -16.85 -11.36 -10.65
CA ILE A 230 -15.63 -11.72 -9.89
C ILE A 230 -15.60 -13.20 -9.47
N SER A 231 -16.72 -13.75 -9.00
CA SER A 231 -16.82 -15.14 -8.56
C SER A 231 -16.52 -16.15 -9.67
N LEU A 232 -16.93 -15.84 -10.90
CA LEU A 232 -16.68 -16.67 -12.07
C LEU A 232 -15.20 -16.60 -12.46
N VAL A 233 -14.64 -15.38 -12.54
CA VAL A 233 -13.23 -15.18 -12.87
C VAL A 233 -12.32 -15.87 -11.84
N ASP A 234 -12.59 -15.69 -10.55
CA ASP A 234 -11.84 -16.33 -9.48
C ASP A 234 -11.87 -17.85 -9.59
N THR A 235 -13.05 -18.43 -9.87
CA THR A 235 -13.19 -19.88 -10.07
C THR A 235 -12.38 -20.37 -11.28
N MET A 236 -12.39 -19.63 -12.39
CA MET A 236 -11.64 -19.97 -13.59
C MET A 236 -10.13 -19.91 -13.34
N ILE A 237 -9.65 -18.82 -12.74
CA ILE A 237 -8.24 -18.62 -12.44
C ILE A 237 -7.74 -19.65 -11.42
N ALA A 238 -8.52 -19.94 -10.38
CA ALA A 238 -8.16 -20.96 -9.38
C ALA A 238 -8.06 -22.36 -9.97
N LYS A 239 -9.00 -22.75 -10.86
CA LYS A 239 -8.93 -24.04 -11.58
C LYS A 239 -7.71 -24.12 -12.48
N PHE A 240 -7.42 -23.05 -13.22
CA PHE A 240 -6.25 -22.98 -14.09
C PHE A 240 -4.94 -23.01 -13.29
N ALA A 241 -4.89 -22.35 -12.12
CA ALA A 241 -3.76 -22.42 -11.19
C ALA A 241 -3.52 -23.84 -10.70
N LYS A 242 -4.58 -24.53 -10.26
CA LYS A 242 -4.52 -25.91 -9.81
C LYS A 242 -4.07 -26.85 -10.92
N PHE A 243 -4.50 -26.62 -12.16
CA PHE A 243 -4.04 -27.38 -13.31
C PHE A 243 -2.55 -27.16 -13.59
N LYS A 244 -2.08 -25.90 -13.60
CA LYS A 244 -0.69 -25.54 -13.94
C LYS A 244 0.31 -25.97 -12.87
N PHE A 245 -0.01 -25.79 -11.58
CA PHE A 245 0.93 -26.02 -10.48
C PHE A 245 0.72 -27.36 -9.76
N GLY A 246 -0.45 -27.99 -9.95
CA GLY A 246 -0.85 -29.21 -9.25
C GLY A 246 -1.16 -28.96 -7.77
N ASN A 247 -1.04 -30.01 -6.94
CA ASN A 247 -1.19 -29.87 -5.49
C ASN A 247 -0.01 -29.06 -4.92
N LEU A 248 -0.28 -27.87 -4.37
CA LEU A 248 0.72 -27.02 -3.72
C LEU A 248 1.11 -27.52 -2.31
N GLU A 249 0.43 -28.54 -1.77
CA GLU A 249 0.86 -29.17 -0.52
C GLU A 249 2.23 -29.81 -0.65
N LYS A 250 2.56 -30.38 -1.84
CA LYS A 250 3.91 -30.89 -2.16
C LYS A 250 5.00 -29.82 -2.03
N PHE A 251 4.60 -28.56 -1.94
CA PHE A 251 5.41 -27.36 -1.79
C PHE A 251 5.28 -26.74 -0.38
N GLY A 252 4.55 -27.38 0.54
CA GLY A 252 4.37 -26.93 1.93
C GLY A 252 3.41 -25.75 2.11
N ILE A 253 2.73 -25.31 1.04
CA ILE A 253 1.71 -24.27 1.14
C ILE A 253 0.40 -24.91 1.62
N PRO A 254 -0.16 -24.51 2.78
CA PRO A 254 -1.38 -25.12 3.30
C PRO A 254 -2.56 -24.87 2.35
N GLN A 255 -3.33 -25.90 2.00
CA GLN A 255 -4.66 -25.74 1.41
C GLN A 255 -5.73 -25.67 2.52
N ARG A 256 -6.97 -25.28 2.18
CA ARG A 256 -8.09 -25.39 3.12
C ARG A 256 -8.24 -26.87 3.54
N LYS A 257 -7.74 -27.15 4.76
CA LYS A 257 -7.61 -28.42 5.53
C LYS A 257 -6.39 -29.32 5.23
N LYS A 258 -5.54 -29.42 6.27
CA LYS A 258 -4.50 -30.40 6.67
C LYS A 258 -3.30 -30.69 5.73
N VAL A 259 -2.29 -29.82 5.88
CA VAL A 259 -0.82 -30.01 6.00
C VAL A 259 -0.19 -31.29 5.41
N HIS A 260 0.81 -31.13 4.50
CA HIS A 260 2.24 -31.53 4.66
C HIS A 260 3.11 -31.16 3.40
N PHE A 261 4.15 -30.32 3.61
CA PHE A 261 5.54 -30.26 3.03
C PHE A 261 5.82 -30.48 1.51
N GLN A 262 6.75 -29.84 0.75
CA GLN A 262 7.96 -29.01 0.98
C GLN A 262 8.38 -28.24 -0.32
N LEU A 263 8.66 -26.93 -0.31
CA LEU A 263 9.24 -26.20 -1.46
C LEU A 263 10.73 -26.55 -1.64
N LYS A 264 11.17 -26.78 -2.88
CA LYS A 264 12.49 -27.37 -3.22
C LYS A 264 13.73 -26.55 -2.78
N SER A 265 13.59 -25.35 -2.22
CA SER A 265 14.71 -24.55 -1.69
C SER A 265 14.40 -23.68 -0.46
N GLN A 266 13.13 -23.54 -0.07
CA GLN A 266 12.68 -22.70 1.05
C GLN A 266 11.90 -23.55 2.05
N LYS A 267 12.24 -23.46 3.34
CA LYS A 267 11.55 -24.24 4.37
C LYS A 267 10.34 -23.46 4.91
N VAL A 268 9.14 -23.95 4.61
CA VAL A 268 7.88 -23.40 5.13
C VAL A 268 7.71 -23.84 6.59
N LEU A 269 7.33 -22.89 7.46
CA LEU A 269 7.17 -23.06 8.89
C LEU A 269 5.75 -22.66 9.35
N PRO A 270 5.21 -23.29 10.41
CA PRO A 270 3.91 -22.90 10.98
C PRO A 270 4.03 -21.60 11.80
N GLY A 271 2.96 -21.20 12.48
CA GLY A 271 2.96 -20.01 13.33
C GLY A 271 4.06 -20.05 14.41
N ILE A 272 4.42 -18.88 14.91
CA ILE A 272 5.43 -18.69 15.95
C ILE A 272 4.74 -18.69 17.29
N SER A 273 5.23 -19.46 18.24
CA SER A 273 4.76 -19.47 19.62
C SER A 273 5.56 -18.49 20.50
N GLU A 274 6.88 -18.51 20.41
CA GLU A 274 7.78 -17.69 21.24
C GLU A 274 9.13 -17.47 20.53
N ILE A 275 9.78 -16.36 20.83
CA ILE A 275 11.13 -16.03 20.40
C ILE A 275 12.03 -15.93 21.63
N LYS A 276 13.19 -16.58 21.57
CA LYS A 276 14.29 -16.50 22.52
C LYS A 276 15.53 -16.02 21.79
N GLU A 277 16.55 -15.57 22.51
CA GLU A 277 17.84 -15.03 22.01
C GLU A 277 18.12 -15.19 20.51
N HIS A 278 18.45 -16.40 20.04
CA HIS A 278 18.58 -16.68 18.60
C HIS A 278 17.61 -17.77 18.13
N THR A 279 16.74 -18.27 19.00
CA THR A 279 15.89 -19.43 18.74
C THR A 279 14.43 -19.01 18.61
N VAL A 280 13.79 -19.37 17.51
CA VAL A 280 12.36 -19.21 17.30
C VAL A 280 11.68 -20.56 17.52
N MET A 281 10.67 -20.58 18.39
CA MET A 281 9.83 -21.73 18.66
C MET A 281 8.53 -21.62 17.84
N PHE A 282 8.12 -22.73 17.24
CA PHE A 282 6.97 -22.81 16.36
C PHE A 282 5.81 -23.55 17.04
N GLU A 283 4.59 -23.30 16.57
CA GLU A 283 3.35 -23.90 17.12
C GLU A 283 3.32 -25.44 17.06
N ASN A 284 4.14 -26.05 16.21
CA ASN A 284 4.29 -27.51 16.12
C ASN A 284 5.36 -28.08 17.07
N GLY A 285 5.94 -27.25 17.95
CA GLY A 285 7.02 -27.63 18.87
C GLY A 285 8.41 -27.71 18.21
N GLU A 286 8.55 -27.38 16.92
CA GLU A 286 9.87 -27.27 16.30
C GLU A 286 10.60 -26.01 16.83
N GLU A 287 11.90 -26.10 17.02
CA GLU A 287 12.76 -24.98 17.38
C GLU A 287 13.84 -24.79 16.31
N ARG A 288 14.13 -23.54 15.94
CA ARG A 288 15.23 -23.24 15.01
C ARG A 288 15.94 -21.94 15.35
N GLN A 289 17.22 -21.91 15.01
CA GLN A 289 18.05 -20.72 15.16
C GLN A 289 18.04 -19.85 13.90
N PHE A 290 17.98 -18.53 14.09
CA PHE A 290 18.01 -17.52 13.03
C PHE A 290 18.92 -16.35 13.41
N ASP A 291 19.58 -15.77 12.40
CA ASP A 291 20.41 -14.57 12.53
C ASP A 291 19.58 -13.30 12.29
N ALA A 292 18.48 -13.42 11.54
CA ALA A 292 17.58 -12.30 11.27
C ALA A 292 16.12 -12.75 11.09
N ILE A 293 15.21 -11.84 11.44
CA ILE A 293 13.76 -11.98 11.27
C ILE A 293 13.25 -10.79 10.45
N ILE A 294 12.53 -11.09 9.37
CA ILE A 294 11.90 -10.09 8.51
C ILE A 294 10.39 -10.24 8.59
N PHE A 295 9.72 -9.25 9.16
CA PHE A 295 8.28 -9.17 9.25
C PHE A 295 7.68 -8.64 7.93
N ALA A 296 7.08 -9.52 7.14
CA ALA A 296 6.28 -9.21 5.95
C ALA A 296 4.78 -9.30 6.27
N THR A 297 4.40 -8.72 7.40
CA THR A 297 3.08 -8.85 8.05
C THR A 297 2.11 -7.73 7.70
N GLY A 298 2.41 -6.95 6.67
CA GLY A 298 1.54 -5.90 6.14
C GLY A 298 1.69 -4.58 6.88
N TYR A 299 0.71 -3.70 6.69
CA TYR A 299 0.75 -2.32 7.17
C TYR A 299 -0.56 -1.97 7.89
N LYS A 300 -0.52 -0.89 8.66
CA LYS A 300 -1.68 -0.26 9.28
C LYS A 300 -1.99 1.07 8.61
N ASN A 301 -3.28 1.31 8.42
CA ASN A 301 -3.81 2.64 8.17
C ASN A 301 -3.75 3.46 9.46
N VAL A 302 -3.33 4.72 9.36
CA VAL A 302 -3.22 5.64 10.50
C VAL A 302 -4.13 6.87 10.36
N ALA A 303 -5.02 6.88 9.37
CA ALA A 303 -5.96 7.98 9.13
C ALA A 303 -6.83 8.28 10.38
N THR A 304 -7.28 7.24 11.07
CA THR A 304 -8.11 7.34 12.29
C THR A 304 -7.38 7.98 13.48
N LYS A 305 -6.05 8.15 13.43
CA LYS A 305 -5.29 8.82 14.50
C LYS A 305 -5.41 10.34 14.47
N TRP A 306 -5.73 10.92 13.31
CA TRP A 306 -5.74 12.39 13.11
C TRP A 306 -7.02 12.92 12.47
N LEU A 307 -7.79 12.10 11.74
CA LEU A 307 -9.12 12.48 11.28
C LEU A 307 -10.12 12.25 12.43
N LYS A 308 -10.94 13.24 12.80
CA LYS A 308 -11.98 13.08 13.85
C LYS A 308 -13.27 12.48 13.31
N ASP A 309 -13.79 13.02 12.20
CA ASP A 309 -15.08 12.62 11.63
C ASP A 309 -14.92 11.46 10.63
N TYR A 310 -14.13 10.45 11.02
CA TYR A 310 -13.73 9.34 10.14
C TYR A 310 -14.83 8.29 9.93
N SER A 311 -15.84 8.23 10.81
CA SER A 311 -16.86 7.16 10.86
C SER A 311 -17.76 7.05 9.62
N SER A 312 -17.74 8.07 8.76
CA SER A 312 -18.38 8.04 7.45
C SER A 312 -17.62 7.16 6.44
N ILE A 313 -16.30 6.98 6.60
CA ILE A 313 -15.43 6.25 5.68
C ILE A 313 -14.76 5.02 6.33
N PHE A 314 -14.31 5.13 7.57
CA PHE A 314 -13.52 4.11 8.26
C PHE A 314 -14.24 3.53 9.47
N LEU A 315 -13.98 2.24 9.75
CA LEU A 315 -14.19 1.62 11.05
C LEU A 315 -13.05 2.00 12.01
N ASP A 316 -13.24 1.75 13.31
CA ASP A 316 -12.26 2.13 14.33
C ASP A 316 -10.89 1.44 14.17
N ASP A 317 -10.86 0.27 13.52
CA ASP A 317 -9.62 -0.45 13.19
C ASP A 317 -8.89 0.12 11.94
N GLY A 318 -9.44 1.17 11.33
CA GLY A 318 -8.89 1.84 10.14
C GLY A 318 -9.24 1.16 8.81
N THR A 319 -10.04 0.09 8.84
CA THR A 319 -10.59 -0.52 7.62
C THR A 319 -11.70 0.34 7.04
N LEU A 320 -11.95 0.22 5.73
CA LEU A 320 -13.05 0.92 5.09
C LEU A 320 -14.39 0.35 5.53
N LYS A 321 -15.36 1.25 5.72
CA LYS A 321 -16.76 0.92 6.01
C LYS A 321 -17.49 0.33 4.80
N ASN A 322 -17.21 0.87 3.61
CA ASN A 322 -17.82 0.44 2.36
C ASN A 322 -16.78 -0.23 1.45
N GLU A 323 -17.21 -1.25 0.71
CA GLU A 323 -16.38 -1.91 -0.30
C GLU A 323 -16.44 -1.19 -1.66
N PHE A 324 -15.49 -1.51 -2.53
CA PHE A 324 -15.51 -1.09 -3.93
C PHE A 324 -16.84 -1.52 -4.60
N PRO A 325 -17.50 -0.65 -5.40
CA PRO A 325 -17.03 0.64 -5.93
C PRO A 325 -17.45 1.86 -5.11
N ASN A 326 -18.04 1.69 -3.92
CA ASN A 326 -18.64 2.79 -3.13
C ASN A 326 -17.78 3.18 -1.91
N HIS A 327 -16.50 2.80 -1.91
CA HIS A 327 -15.60 2.99 -0.76
C HIS A 327 -15.10 4.42 -0.58
N TRP A 328 -15.12 5.23 -1.64
CA TRP A 328 -14.35 6.47 -1.78
C TRP A 328 -15.04 7.73 -1.23
N LYS A 329 -16.35 7.69 -1.00
CA LYS A 329 -17.16 8.87 -0.61
C LYS A 329 -17.57 8.82 0.86
N GLY A 330 -17.25 9.88 1.59
CA GLY A 330 -17.74 10.15 2.94
C GLY A 330 -18.78 11.27 2.98
N GLU A 331 -19.01 11.79 4.17
CA GLU A 331 -19.93 12.91 4.40
C GLU A 331 -19.20 14.26 4.28
N ASN A 332 -19.97 15.34 4.07
CA ASN A 332 -19.48 16.72 4.15
C ASN A 332 -18.27 17.04 3.27
N GLY A 333 -18.19 16.48 2.05
CA GLY A 333 -17.06 16.72 1.13
C GLY A 333 -15.79 15.94 1.48
N LEU A 334 -15.88 14.91 2.33
CA LEU A 334 -14.80 13.98 2.62
C LEU A 334 -14.70 12.88 1.57
N TYR A 335 -13.48 12.61 1.11
CA TYR A 335 -13.19 11.51 0.18
C TYR A 335 -11.96 10.72 0.60
N CYS A 336 -11.85 9.48 0.12
CA CYS A 336 -10.62 8.69 0.23
C CYS A 336 -10.31 7.96 -1.08
N ALA A 337 -9.02 7.78 -1.39
CA ALA A 337 -8.59 7.07 -2.59
C ALA A 337 -7.37 6.19 -2.34
N GLY A 338 -7.30 5.06 -3.05
CA GLY A 338 -6.22 4.08 -2.90
C GLY A 338 -6.39 3.13 -1.72
N PHE A 339 -7.62 2.99 -1.21
CA PHE A 339 -8.00 2.07 -0.13
C PHE A 339 -8.79 0.83 -0.63
N SER A 340 -9.03 0.74 -1.95
CA SER A 340 -9.85 -0.34 -2.55
C SER A 340 -9.12 -1.68 -2.70
N LYS A 341 -7.84 -1.80 -2.30
CA LYS A 341 -7.00 -2.98 -2.57
C LYS A 341 -6.86 -3.36 -4.05
N ARG A 342 -7.19 -2.46 -4.97
CA ARG A 342 -7.08 -2.66 -6.44
C ARG A 342 -5.78 -2.10 -7.04
N GLY A 343 -4.86 -1.64 -6.20
CA GLY A 343 -3.57 -1.10 -6.61
C GLY A 343 -3.71 0.15 -7.50
N LEU A 344 -2.74 0.34 -8.40
CA LEU A 344 -2.68 1.52 -9.28
C LEU A 344 -3.91 1.69 -10.18
N ALA A 345 -4.56 0.60 -10.58
CA ALA A 345 -5.79 0.68 -11.38
C ALA A 345 -6.95 1.26 -10.56
N GLY A 346 -7.07 0.84 -9.30
CA GLY A 346 -8.05 1.41 -8.36
C GLY A 346 -7.80 2.89 -8.13
N ILE A 347 -6.54 3.28 -7.97
CA ILE A 347 -6.14 4.68 -7.81
C ILE A 347 -6.64 5.55 -8.97
N SER A 348 -6.45 5.11 -10.22
CA SER A 348 -6.91 5.87 -11.38
C SER A 348 -8.43 5.97 -11.45
N MET A 349 -9.16 4.93 -11.04
CA MET A 349 -10.64 4.95 -10.97
C MET A 349 -11.14 5.88 -9.87
N ASP A 350 -10.54 5.80 -8.68
CA ASP A 350 -10.89 6.63 -7.53
C ASP A 350 -10.65 8.12 -7.86
N ALA A 351 -9.50 8.45 -8.45
CA ALA A 351 -9.15 9.83 -8.79
C ALA A 351 -10.13 10.48 -9.78
N ILE A 352 -10.56 9.74 -10.81
CA ILE A 352 -11.54 10.23 -11.79
C ILE A 352 -12.90 10.39 -11.11
N THR A 353 -13.36 9.36 -10.41
CA THR A 353 -14.70 9.35 -9.77
C THR A 353 -14.85 10.46 -8.73
N ILE A 354 -13.84 10.68 -7.88
CA ILE A 354 -13.86 11.73 -6.84
C ILE A 354 -13.95 13.11 -7.49
N VAL A 355 -13.13 13.36 -8.51
CA VAL A 355 -13.07 14.69 -9.14
C VAL A 355 -14.34 14.99 -9.96
N ASP A 356 -14.93 13.98 -10.60
CA ASP A 356 -16.23 14.12 -11.27
C ASP A 356 -17.37 14.43 -10.27
N ASP A 357 -17.34 13.82 -9.08
CA ASP A 357 -18.30 14.11 -8.01
C ASP A 357 -18.14 15.55 -7.48
N ILE A 358 -16.90 15.99 -7.22
CA ILE A 358 -16.59 17.37 -6.81
C ILE A 358 -17.08 18.36 -7.87
N LYS A 359 -16.81 18.10 -9.15
CA LYS A 359 -17.29 18.93 -10.27
C LYS A 359 -18.83 19.03 -10.27
N THR A 360 -19.50 17.92 -10.03
CA THR A 360 -20.97 17.87 -9.97
C THR A 360 -21.52 18.71 -8.81
N ILE A 361 -20.90 18.61 -7.64
CA ILE A 361 -21.29 19.37 -6.43
C ILE A 361 -21.06 20.87 -6.62
N ARG A 362 -19.95 21.27 -7.26
CA ARG A 362 -19.63 22.66 -7.59
C ARG A 362 -20.63 23.31 -8.55
N GLY A 363 -21.35 22.51 -9.33
CA GLY A 363 -22.32 23.00 -10.31
C GLY A 363 -21.69 23.55 -11.61
N ASP A 364 -20.44 23.20 -11.91
CA ASP A 364 -19.75 23.59 -13.14
C ASP A 364 -20.43 22.91 -14.36
N LYS A 365 -21.36 23.63 -15.01
CA LYS A 365 -21.90 23.26 -16.32
C LYS A 365 -20.84 23.51 -17.41
N ILE A 366 -20.70 22.55 -18.32
CA ILE A 366 -19.78 22.56 -19.48
C ILE A 366 -19.92 23.85 -20.29
#